data_AF-A0A2S9G468-F1
#
_entry.id   AF-A0A2S9G468-F1
#
_cell.length_a   1.000
_cell.length_b   1.000
_cell.length_c   1.000
_cell.angle_alpha   90.00
_cell.angle_beta   90.00
_cell.angle_gamma   90.00
#
_symmetry.space_group_name_H-M   'P 1'
#
loop_
_entity.id
_entity.type
_entity.pdbx_description
1 polymer ?
#
loop_
_entity_poly.entity_id
_entity_poly.type
_entity_poly.pdbx_seq_one_letter_code
_entity_poly.pdbx_strand_id
1 'polypeptide(L)'
;LVVRADSEALADLRARALTPLTGLAAAPAARLADTLRSWLLHPGRRDEIAAELFVSPSTVRYRLRQLRDLYGDRLQDPRSIAELT
;
A
#
# COMPACT_ATOMS: atom_id res chain seq x y z
N LEU A 1 4.73 29.11 -2.97
CA LEU A 1 3.33 28.69 -2.74
C LEU A 1 3.07 27.21 -3.13
N VAL A 2 4.10 26.36 -3.23
CA VAL A 2 3.99 25.03 -3.88
C VAL A 2 3.80 23.88 -2.87
N VAL A 3 4.34 24.00 -1.65
CA VAL A 3 4.33 22.91 -0.65
C VAL A 3 2.93 22.46 -0.21
N ARG A 4 1.92 23.33 -0.25
CA ARG A 4 0.56 22.99 0.19
C ARG A 4 -0.22 22.20 -0.88
N ALA A 5 -0.10 22.61 -2.15
CA ALA A 5 -0.76 21.94 -3.27
C ALA A 5 -0.25 20.52 -3.45
N ASP A 6 1.07 20.31 -3.29
CA ASP A 6 1.65 18.95 -3.33
C ASP A 6 1.17 18.10 -2.15
N SER A 7 1.07 18.67 -0.94
CA SER A 7 0.59 17.91 0.23
C SER A 7 -0.90 17.52 0.14
N GLU A 8 -1.72 18.39 -0.46
CA GLU A 8 -3.15 18.15 -0.65
C GLU A 8 -3.40 17.16 -1.79
N ALA A 9 -2.67 17.30 -2.90
CA ALA A 9 -2.69 16.32 -3.99
C ALA A 9 -2.19 14.93 -3.55
N LEU A 10 -1.14 14.87 -2.72
CA LEU A 10 -0.62 13.63 -2.16
C LEU A 10 -1.60 13.01 -1.15
N ALA A 11 -2.30 13.83 -0.36
CA ALA A 11 -3.34 13.37 0.55
C ALA A 11 -4.54 12.78 -0.21
N ASP A 12 -4.97 13.42 -1.30
CA ASP A 12 -6.04 12.95 -2.18
C ASP A 12 -5.66 11.66 -2.92
N LEU A 13 -4.42 11.56 -3.38
CA LEU A 13 -3.89 10.33 -3.99
C LEU A 13 -3.89 9.19 -2.98
N ARG A 14 -3.43 9.47 -1.75
CA ARG A 14 -3.44 8.50 -0.65
C ARG A 14 -4.85 8.09 -0.25
N ALA A 15 -5.79 9.02 -0.16
CA ALA A 15 -7.18 8.72 0.18
C ALA A 15 -7.83 7.82 -0.87
N ARG A 16 -7.59 8.10 -2.16
CA ARG A 16 -8.03 7.26 -3.27
C ARG A 16 -7.38 5.88 -3.25
N ALA A 17 -6.07 5.81 -3.03
CA ALA A 17 -5.34 4.56 -2.90
C ALA A 17 -5.91 3.70 -1.76
N LEU A 18 -6.24 4.28 -0.61
CA LEU A 18 -6.75 3.55 0.56
C LEU A 18 -8.24 3.21 0.51
N THR A 19 -8.98 3.71 -0.49
CA THR A 19 -10.43 3.46 -0.64
C THR A 19 -10.81 1.98 -0.57
N PRO A 20 -10.09 1.03 -1.21
CA PRO A 20 -10.41 -0.40 -1.13
C PRO A 20 -10.29 -1.01 0.27
N LEU A 21 -9.61 -0.33 1.21
CA LEU A 21 -9.46 -0.79 2.59
C LEU A 21 -10.59 -0.31 3.51
N THR A 22 -11.44 0.62 3.07
CA THR A 22 -12.49 1.26 3.89
C THR A 22 -13.57 0.28 4.37
N GLY A 23 -13.78 -0.85 3.67
CA GLY A 23 -14.72 -1.89 4.08
C GLY A 23 -14.19 -2.83 5.17
N LEU A 24 -12.93 -2.68 5.60
CA LEU A 24 -12.32 -3.51 6.63
C LEU A 24 -12.43 -2.87 8.01
N ALA A 25 -12.34 -3.71 9.05
CA ALA A 25 -12.12 -3.21 10.39
C ALA A 25 -10.81 -2.39 10.47
N ALA A 26 -10.76 -1.40 11.35
CA ALA A 26 -9.67 -0.42 11.43
C ALA A 26 -8.27 -1.05 11.57
N ALA A 27 -8.12 -2.07 12.43
CA ALA A 27 -6.82 -2.71 12.66
C ALA A 27 -6.30 -3.52 11.44
N PRO A 28 -7.11 -4.36 10.77
CA PRO A 28 -6.75 -4.92 9.46
C PRO A 28 -6.42 -3.87 8.39
N ALA A 29 -7.25 -2.82 8.27
CA ALA A 29 -7.03 -1.75 7.30
C ALA A 29 -5.68 -1.07 7.49
N ALA A 30 -5.34 -0.69 8.73
CA ALA A 30 -4.05 -0.07 9.06
C ALA A 30 -2.87 -0.97 8.68
N ARG A 31 -2.90 -2.25 9.05
CA ARG A 31 -1.83 -3.21 8.74
C ARG A 31 -1.63 -3.43 7.24
N LEU A 32 -2.71 -3.45 6.46
CA LEU A 32 -2.63 -3.57 5.00
C LEU A 32 -2.14 -2.27 4.35
N ALA A 33 -2.54 -1.11 4.89
CA ALA A 33 -2.04 0.19 4.44
C ALA A 33 -0.52 0.32 4.67
N ASP A 34 -0.02 -0.08 5.84
CA ASP A 34 1.42 -0.07 6.14
C ASP A 34 2.19 -1.04 5.24
N THR A 35 1.60 -2.21 4.98
CA THR A 35 2.18 -3.19 4.05
C THR A 35 2.24 -2.66 2.62
N LEU A 36 1.18 -1.97 2.15
CA LEU A 36 1.14 -1.37 0.83
C LEU A 36 2.19 -0.26 0.70
N ARG A 37 2.30 0.62 1.70
CA ARG A 37 3.33 1.67 1.73
C ARG A 37 4.73 1.07 1.63
N SER A 38 5.06 0.15 2.52
CA SER A 38 6.40 -0.47 2.56
C SER A 38 6.70 -1.20 1.24
N TRP A 39 5.70 -1.85 0.65
CA TRP A 39 5.87 -2.50 -0.66
C TRP A 39 6.17 -1.54 -1.81
N LEU A 40 5.55 -0.35 -1.82
CA LEU A 40 5.86 0.70 -2.81
C LEU A 40 7.27 1.28 -2.60
N LEU A 41 7.73 1.40 -1.35
CA LEU A 41 9.07 1.88 -1.01
C LEU A 41 10.17 0.84 -1.30
N HIS A 42 9.83 -0.45 -1.25
CA HIS A 42 10.77 -1.57 -1.43
C HIS A 42 10.36 -2.50 -2.60
N PRO A 43 10.40 -2.05 -3.87
CA PRO A 43 9.98 -2.86 -5.02
C PRO A 43 10.76 -4.17 -5.10
N GLY A 44 10.05 -5.30 -5.06
CA GLY A 44 10.64 -6.64 -5.17
C GLY A 44 11.39 -7.15 -3.93
N ARG A 45 11.53 -6.34 -2.87
CA ARG A 45 12.34 -6.65 -1.68
C ARG A 45 11.46 -7.04 -0.49
N ARG A 46 10.83 -8.22 -0.56
CA ARG A 46 9.87 -8.69 0.46
C ARG A 46 10.47 -8.87 1.85
N ASP A 47 11.74 -9.23 1.94
CA ASP A 47 12.41 -9.43 3.22
C ASP A 47 12.71 -8.09 3.93
N GLU A 48 12.91 -7.01 3.16
CA GLU A 48 13.03 -5.65 3.72
C GLU A 48 11.70 -5.17 4.27
N ILE A 49 10.59 -5.43 3.57
CA ILE A 49 9.23 -5.16 4.07
C ILE A 49 8.97 -5.92 5.38
N ALA A 50 9.40 -7.18 5.45
CA ALA A 50 9.23 -8.01 6.64
C ALA A 50 10.00 -7.43 7.83
N ALA A 51 11.25 -7.01 7.60
CA ALA A 51 12.09 -6.37 8.61
C ALA A 51 11.51 -5.01 9.07
N GLU A 52 11.10 -4.15 8.13
CA GLU A 52 10.53 -2.83 8.43
C GLU A 52 9.26 -2.94 9.27
N LEU A 53 8.38 -3.89 8.94
CA LEU A 53 7.09 -4.07 9.62
C LEU A 53 7.17 -5.01 10.83
N PHE A 54 8.37 -5.51 11.18
CA PHE A 54 8.59 -6.46 12.27
C PHE A 54 7.67 -7.70 12.19
N VAL A 55 7.51 -8.26 10.98
CA VAL A 55 6.69 -9.46 10.72
C VAL A 55 7.49 -10.51 9.96
N SER A 56 6.96 -11.74 9.91
CA SER A 56 7.57 -12.78 9.07
C SER A 56 7.37 -12.52 7.58
N PRO A 57 8.29 -12.99 6.70
CA PRO A 57 8.08 -12.96 5.25
C PRO A 57 6.79 -13.66 4.79
N SER A 58 6.35 -14.69 5.51
CA SER A 58 5.06 -15.37 5.27
C SER A 58 3.87 -14.46 5.52
N THR A 59 3.92 -13.65 6.59
CA THR A 59 2.90 -12.64 6.89
C THR A 59 2.85 -11.56 5.82
N VAL A 60 4.00 -11.08 5.34
CA VAL A 60 4.06 -10.13 4.21
C VAL A 60 3.41 -10.73 2.97
N ARG A 61 3.77 -11.97 2.61
CA ARG A 61 3.20 -12.67 1.45
C ARG A 61 1.68 -12.80 1.55
N TYR A 62 1.17 -13.12 2.73
CA TYR A 62 -0.26 -13.20 3.00
C TYR A 62 -0.95 -11.84 2.82
N ARG A 63 -0.42 -10.79 3.44
CA ARG A 63 -0.97 -9.43 3.33
C ARG A 63 -0.93 -8.89 1.90
N LEU A 64 0.15 -9.16 1.15
CA LEU A 64 0.24 -8.81 -0.27
C LEU A 64 -0.77 -9.57 -1.14
N ARG A 65 -1.13 -10.81 -0.77
CA ARG A 65 -2.24 -11.53 -1.43
C ARG A 65 -3.57 -10.84 -1.14
N GLN A 66 -3.86 -10.51 0.12
CA GLN A 66 -5.07 -9.78 0.47
C GLN A 66 -5.17 -8.43 -0.24
N LEU A 67 -4.06 -7.68 -0.35
CA LEU A 67 -4.01 -6.45 -1.14
C LEU A 67 -4.35 -6.71 -2.61
N ARG A 68 -3.78 -7.74 -3.24
CA ARG A 68 -4.13 -8.09 -4.63
C ARG A 68 -5.60 -8.49 -4.78
N ASP A 69 -6.16 -9.21 -3.81
CA ASP A 69 -7.58 -9.58 -3.84
C ASP A 69 -8.50 -8.34 -3.72
N LEU A 70 -8.10 -7.34 -2.93
CA LEU A 70 -8.87 -6.10 -2.72
C LEU A 70 -8.73 -5.09 -3.87
N TYR A 71 -7.57 -5.02 -4.51
CA TYR A 71 -7.26 -4.04 -5.55
C TYR A 71 -7.40 -4.61 -6.97
N GLY A 72 -7.52 -5.93 -7.11
CA GLY A 72 -7.60 -6.64 -8.39
C GLY A 72 -6.38 -6.37 -9.26
N ASP A 73 -6.62 -6.08 -10.53
CA ASP A 73 -5.57 -5.89 -11.54
C ASP A 73 -4.74 -4.62 -11.32
N ARG A 74 -5.19 -3.68 -10.48
CA ARG A 74 -4.45 -2.43 -10.21
C ARG A 74 -3.08 -2.65 -9.57
N LEU A 75 -2.93 -3.70 -8.76
CA LEU A 75 -1.63 -4.07 -8.18
C LEU A 75 -0.84 -5.04 -9.06
N GLN A 76 -1.34 -5.34 -10.26
CA GLN A 76 -0.64 -6.13 -11.28
C GLN A 76 -0.19 -5.28 -12.48
N ASP A 77 -0.87 -4.16 -12.73
CA ASP A 77 -0.51 -3.20 -13.78
C ASP A 77 0.58 -2.22 -13.32
N PRO A 78 1.78 -2.23 -13.94
CA PRO A 78 2.84 -1.28 -13.64
C PRO A 78 2.43 0.19 -13.76
N ARG A 79 1.49 0.53 -14.66
CA ARG A 79 0.99 1.89 -14.81
C ARG A 79 0.16 2.30 -13.59
N SER A 80 -0.76 1.43 -13.19
CA SER A 80 -1.56 1.60 -11.97
C SER A 80 -0.68 1.67 -10.71
N ILE A 81 0.43 0.94 -10.64
CA ILE A 81 1.39 1.02 -9.52
C ILE A 81 2.16 2.35 -9.54
N ALA A 82 2.55 2.84 -10.73
CA ALA A 82 3.23 4.12 -10.88
C ALA A 82 2.33 5.30 -10.44
N GLU A 83 1.01 5.19 -10.59
CA GLU A 83 0.05 6.17 -10.07
C GLU A 83 -0.08 6.15 -8.54
N LEU A 84 0.47 5.14 -7.85
CA LEU A 84 0.44 5.01 -6.39
C LEU A 84 1.72 5.51 -5.70
N THR A 85 2.76 5.87 -6.46
CA THR A 85 4.07 6.34 -5.97
C THR A 85 4.22 7.84 -6.20
#